data_AF-A0A517QNL0-F1
#
_entry.id   AF-A0A517QNL0-F1
#
_cell.length_a   1.000
_cell.length_b   1.000
_cell.length_c   1.000
_cell.angle_alpha   90.00
_cell.angle_beta   90.00
_cell.angle_gamma   90.00
#
_symmetry.space_group_name_H-M   'P 1'
#
loop_
_entity.id
_entity.type
_entity.pdbx_description
1 polymer ?
#
loop_
_entity_poly.entity_id
_entity_poly.type
_entity_poly.pdbx_seq_one_letter_code
_entity_poly.pdbx_strand_id
1 'polypeptide(L)'
;MIRKFLFVLCLAPLVGCGSEDSTITEDVLWKVAYDRKSKQAYLIETSVQLPVSNPENPRSQLQPALYCASCQKWYPAPPLEQLNRTPGAGKCPKDSGPLTIDGPPPEQKLSFRPEASK
;
A
#
# COMPACT_ATOMS: atom_id res chain seq x y z
N MET A 1 -36.18 19.51 -48.96
CA MET A 1 -37.10 18.41 -49.30
C MET A 1 -36.92 17.28 -48.30
N ILE A 2 -37.93 17.09 -47.45
CA ILE A 2 -38.00 16.12 -46.35
C ILE A 2 -38.22 14.72 -46.93
N ARG A 3 -37.42 13.72 -46.53
CA ARG A 3 -37.69 12.32 -46.92
C ARG A 3 -37.43 11.35 -45.76
N LYS A 4 -38.52 11.16 -45.02
CA LYS A 4 -39.05 9.91 -44.46
C LYS A 4 -38.12 9.09 -43.53
N PHE A 5 -38.37 9.33 -42.25
CA PHE A 5 -38.32 8.35 -41.15
C PHE A 5 -38.73 6.94 -41.60
N LEU A 6 -37.87 5.97 -41.34
CA LEU A 6 -38.24 4.56 -41.17
C LEU A 6 -37.64 4.09 -39.84
N PHE A 7 -38.51 4.12 -38.84
CA PHE A 7 -38.35 3.49 -37.54
C PHE A 7 -38.34 1.98 -37.77
N VAL A 8 -37.21 1.30 -37.54
CA VAL A 8 -37.16 -0.15 -37.40
C VAL A 8 -36.73 -0.46 -35.98
N LEU A 9 -37.74 -0.80 -35.20
CA LEU A 9 -37.71 -1.23 -33.82
C LEU A 9 -37.12 -2.66 -33.76
N CYS A 10 -35.84 -2.80 -33.45
CA CYS A 10 -35.24 -4.10 -33.13
C CYS A 10 -35.27 -4.30 -31.61
N LEU A 11 -36.34 -4.95 -31.13
CA LEU A 11 -36.38 -5.60 -29.82
C LEU A 11 -35.41 -6.80 -29.87
N ALA A 12 -34.23 -6.66 -29.27
CA ALA A 12 -33.35 -7.79 -28.99
C ALA A 12 -33.56 -8.25 -27.52
N PRO A 13 -33.76 -9.56 -27.27
CA PRO A 13 -34.11 -10.09 -25.97
C PRO A 13 -32.97 -10.00 -24.95
N LEU A 14 -33.37 -9.67 -23.72
CA LEU A 14 -32.60 -9.81 -22.48
C LEU A 14 -32.20 -11.28 -22.29
N VAL A 15 -30.99 -11.66 -22.74
CA VAL A 15 -30.32 -12.88 -22.27
C VAL A 15 -29.34 -12.43 -21.19
N GLY A 16 -29.83 -12.43 -19.96
CA GLY A 16 -28.97 -12.47 -18.79
C GLY A 16 -28.35 -13.87 -18.69
N CYS A 17 -27.03 -13.91 -18.61
CA CYS A 17 -26.35 -14.90 -17.79
C CYS A 17 -25.24 -14.14 -17.09
N GLY A 18 -25.59 -13.59 -15.92
CA GLY A 18 -24.62 -13.14 -14.95
C GLY A 18 -23.83 -14.36 -14.50
N SER A 19 -22.56 -14.37 -14.86
CA SER A 19 -21.53 -15.01 -14.05
C SER A 19 -20.57 -13.90 -13.66
N GLU A 20 -21.09 -12.97 -12.87
CA GLU A 20 -20.25 -12.20 -11.97
C GLU A 20 -19.82 -13.19 -10.90
N ASP A 21 -18.80 -13.97 -11.22
CA ASP A 21 -17.96 -14.57 -10.20
C ASP A 21 -17.23 -13.39 -9.54
N SER A 22 -17.97 -12.66 -8.70
CA SER A 22 -17.41 -11.82 -7.67
C SER A 22 -16.84 -12.79 -6.65
N THR A 23 -15.76 -13.46 -7.03
CA THR A 23 -14.79 -13.93 -6.07
C THR A 23 -14.45 -12.67 -5.30
N ILE A 24 -14.95 -12.57 -4.06
CA ILE A 24 -14.45 -11.63 -3.08
C ILE A 24 -12.99 -12.05 -2.92
N THR A 25 -12.17 -11.53 -3.81
CA THR A 25 -10.74 -11.49 -3.61
C THR A 25 -10.67 -10.54 -2.44
N GLU A 26 -10.38 -11.06 -1.24
CA GLU A 26 -10.01 -10.20 -0.14
C GLU A 26 -8.91 -9.29 -0.70
N ASP A 27 -9.26 -8.03 -0.98
CA ASP A 27 -8.31 -7.04 -1.46
C ASP A 27 -7.30 -6.90 -0.33
N VAL A 28 -6.20 -7.65 -0.45
CA VAL A 28 -5.13 -7.62 0.54
C VAL A 28 -4.60 -6.20 0.53
N LEU A 29 -4.96 -5.44 1.56
CA LEU A 29 -4.49 -4.08 1.73
C LEU A 29 -2.98 -4.14 2.02
N TRP A 30 -2.20 -3.34 1.31
CA TRP A 30 -0.75 -3.27 1.47
C TRP A 30 -0.34 -1.97 2.16
N LYS A 31 0.78 -2.02 2.90
CA LYS A 31 1.45 -0.86 3.48
C LYS A 31 2.96 -0.98 3.33
N VAL A 32 3.67 0.13 3.52
CA VAL A 32 5.13 0.18 3.41
C VAL A 32 5.77 0.11 4.79
N ALA A 33 6.73 -0.80 4.93
CA ALA A 33 7.58 -0.92 6.10
C ALA A 33 9.05 -0.68 5.75
N TYR A 34 9.83 -0.20 6.71
CA TYR A 34 11.24 0.12 6.55
C TYR A 34 12.10 -0.74 7.48
N ASP A 35 13.15 -1.36 6.94
CA ASP A 35 14.18 -2.05 7.69
C ASP A 35 15.37 -1.11 7.94
N ARG A 36 15.66 -0.79 9.21
CA ARG A 36 16.77 0.12 9.55
C ARG A 36 18.15 -0.44 9.21
N LYS A 37 18.30 -1.76 9.28
CA LYS A 37 19.57 -2.45 9.13
C LYS A 37 19.94 -2.59 7.67
N SER A 38 19.01 -3.04 6.83
CA SER A 38 19.22 -3.09 5.37
C SER A 38 19.04 -1.73 4.70
N LYS A 39 18.38 -0.78 5.38
CA LYS A 39 18.01 0.54 4.85
C LYS A 39 17.10 0.44 3.61
N GLN A 40 16.27 -0.59 3.57
CA GLN A 40 15.35 -0.88 2.48
C GLN A 40 13.90 -0.77 2.95
N ALA A 41 13.03 -0.41 2.01
CA ALA A 41 11.59 -0.42 2.20
C ALA A 41 10.97 -1.63 1.52
N TYR A 42 9.92 -2.16 2.14
CA TYR A 42 9.23 -3.36 1.69
C TYR A 42 7.73 -3.10 1.70
N LEU A 43 7.05 -3.68 0.72
CA LEU A 43 5.60 -3.80 0.71
C LEU A 43 5.19 -5.00 1.58
N ILE A 44 4.32 -4.78 2.56
CA ILE A 44 3.82 -5.82 3.47
C ILE A 44 2.30 -5.73 3.59
N GLU A 45 1.67 -6.81 4.02
CA GLU A 45 0.23 -6.82 4.27
C GLU A 45 -0.12 -5.89 5.43
N THR A 46 -1.24 -5.17 5.31
CA THR A 46 -1.71 -4.24 6.33
C THR A 46 -2.05 -4.93 7.65
N SER A 47 -2.44 -6.21 7.59
CA SER A 47 -2.68 -7.11 8.74
C SER A 47 -1.46 -7.28 9.64
N VAL A 48 -0.24 -7.15 9.11
CA VAL A 48 1.01 -7.34 9.87
C VAL A 48 1.22 -6.17 10.83
N GLN A 49 1.23 -6.42 12.13
CA GLN A 49 1.46 -5.37 13.13
C GLN A 49 2.93 -4.96 13.17
N LEU A 50 3.20 -3.65 13.14
CA LEU A 50 4.56 -3.09 13.20
C LEU A 50 4.81 -2.48 14.59
N PRO A 51 6.03 -2.57 15.15
CA PRO A 51 7.22 -3.20 14.55
C PRO A 51 7.18 -4.74 14.59
N VAL A 52 7.84 -5.39 13.62
CA VAL A 52 7.94 -6.87 13.53
C VAL A 52 9.32 -7.28 13.04
N SER A 53 9.78 -8.49 13.37
CA SER A 53 11.01 -9.06 12.81
C SER A 53 10.91 -9.21 11.28
N ASN A 54 11.99 -8.88 10.57
CA ASN A 54 12.07 -9.12 9.13
C ASN A 54 12.24 -10.64 8.88
N PRO A 55 11.32 -11.31 8.15
CA PRO A 55 11.39 -12.76 7.92
C PRO A 55 12.64 -13.17 7.11
N GLU A 56 13.15 -12.31 6.24
CA GLU A 56 14.37 -12.55 5.46
C GLU A 56 15.64 -12.20 6.25
N ASN A 57 15.51 -11.35 7.29
CA ASN A 57 16.62 -10.95 8.15
C ASN A 57 16.17 -10.93 9.62
N PRO A 58 16.15 -12.08 10.32
CA PRO A 58 15.59 -12.20 11.67
C PRO A 58 16.28 -11.31 12.72
N ARG A 59 17.47 -10.78 12.41
CA ARG A 59 18.22 -9.85 13.26
C ARG A 59 17.90 -8.38 12.93
N SER A 60 16.82 -8.11 12.21
CA SER A 60 16.31 -6.79 11.92
C SER A 60 14.82 -6.68 12.19
N GLN A 61 14.35 -5.46 12.40
CA GLN A 61 12.95 -5.14 12.60
C GLN A 61 12.48 -4.20 11.51
N LEU A 62 11.31 -4.52 10.97
CA LEU A 62 10.52 -3.64 10.15
C LEU A 62 9.73 -2.70 11.06
N GLN A 63 9.61 -1.45 10.64
CA GLN A 63 8.82 -0.42 11.30
C GLN A 63 8.06 0.40 10.24
N PRO A 64 7.09 1.25 10.63
CA PRO A 64 6.36 2.05 9.65
C PRO A 64 7.30 2.96 8.86
N ALA A 65 6.95 3.22 7.61
CA ALA A 65 7.74 4.06 6.72
C ALA A 65 6.94 5.31 6.30
N LEU A 66 7.66 6.40 6.03
CA LEU A 66 7.13 7.60 5.40
C LEU A 66 8.01 7.99 4.19
N TYR A 67 7.39 8.53 3.15
CA TYR A 67 8.04 8.90 1.91
C TYR A 67 8.45 10.38 1.90
N CYS A 68 9.63 10.66 1.35
CA CYS A 68 10.05 12.01 1.00
C CYS A 68 10.02 12.17 -0.52
N ALA A 69 9.17 13.06 -1.02
CA ALA A 69 9.06 13.33 -2.46
C ALA A 69 10.34 13.96 -3.05
N SER A 70 10.99 14.86 -2.32
CA SER A 70 12.23 15.51 -2.76
C SER A 70 13.41 14.55 -2.86
N CYS A 71 13.50 13.61 -1.91
CA CYS A 71 14.55 12.57 -1.93
C CYS A 71 14.18 11.35 -2.76
N GLN A 72 12.91 11.25 -3.18
CA GLN A 72 12.30 10.08 -3.79
C GLN A 72 12.60 8.78 -3.03
N LYS A 73 12.46 8.84 -1.70
CA LYS A 73 12.93 7.77 -0.82
C LYS A 73 12.02 7.59 0.39
N TRP A 74 11.84 6.34 0.79
CA TRP A 74 11.21 5.94 2.04
C TRP A 74 12.18 6.05 3.23
N TYR A 75 11.68 6.57 4.34
CA TYR A 75 12.37 6.77 5.60
C TYR A 75 11.60 6.09 6.73
N PRO A 76 12.28 5.74 7.83
CA PRO A 76 11.60 5.23 9.00
C PRO A 76 10.69 6.29 9.62
N ALA A 77 9.44 5.94 9.89
CA ALA A 77 8.55 6.80 10.65
C ALA A 77 9.07 6.92 12.09
N PRO A 78 9.16 8.14 12.65
CA PRO A 78 9.48 8.33 14.06
C PRO A 78 8.37 7.73 14.95
N PRO A 79 8.70 7.20 16.15
CA PRO A 79 7.69 6.83 17.14
C PRO A 79 6.81 8.03 17.53
N LEU A 80 5.55 7.78 17.90
CA LEU A 80 4.61 8.83 18.33
C LEU A 80 5.16 9.69 19.48
N GLU A 81 5.84 9.06 20.45
CA GLU A 81 6.52 9.76 21.54
C GLU A 81 7.52 10.80 21.03
N GLN A 82 8.30 10.45 20.01
CA GLN A 82 9.30 11.33 19.41
C GLN A 82 8.64 12.45 18.60
N LEU A 83 7.55 12.16 17.89
CA LEU A 83 6.76 13.17 17.18
C LEU A 83 6.23 14.25 18.14
N ASN A 84 5.80 13.86 19.35
CA ASN A 84 5.24 14.77 20.33
C ASN A 84 6.30 15.57 21.10
N ARG A 85 7.48 14.99 21.32
CA ARG A 85 8.54 15.61 22.14
C ARG A 85 9.57 16.40 21.35
N THR A 86 9.76 16.08 20.08
CA THR A 86 10.86 16.63 19.28
C THR A 86 10.32 17.39 18.07
N PRO A 87 10.44 18.73 18.08
CA PRO A 87 10.07 19.55 16.92
C PRO A 87 10.78 19.06 15.65
N GLY A 88 10.01 18.80 14.61
CA GLY A 88 10.53 18.34 13.32
C GLY A 88 10.87 16.86 13.22
N ALA A 89 10.54 16.01 14.21
CA ALA A 89 10.77 14.57 14.12
C ALA A 89 10.09 13.90 12.90
N GLY A 90 8.98 14.47 12.41
CA GLY A 90 8.28 14.02 11.19
C GLY A 90 8.81 14.61 9.88
N LYS A 91 9.98 15.26 9.90
CA LYS A 91 10.60 15.85 8.70
C LYS A 91 11.65 14.93 8.12
N CYS A 92 11.91 15.09 6.82
CA CYS A 92 12.96 14.38 6.12
C CYS A 92 14.33 14.72 6.72
N PRO A 93 15.18 13.72 7.02
CA PRO A 93 16.47 13.97 7.64
C PRO A 93 17.50 14.62 6.70
N LYS A 94 17.23 14.69 5.40
CA LYS A 94 18.16 15.25 4.40
C LYS A 94 17.86 16.72 4.09
N ASP A 95 16.59 17.06 3.88
CA ASP A 95 16.16 18.38 3.41
C ASP A 95 15.18 19.07 4.35
N SER A 96 14.82 18.45 5.48
CA SER A 96 13.84 18.97 6.45
C SER A 96 12.43 19.22 5.87
N GLY A 97 12.13 18.67 4.69
CA GLY A 97 10.80 18.69 4.09
C GLY A 97 9.81 17.75 4.78
N PRO A 98 8.51 17.81 4.44
CA PRO A 98 7.51 16.91 5.00
C PRO A 98 7.74 15.46 4.54
N LEU A 99 7.43 14.52 5.44
CA LEU A 99 7.31 13.10 5.13
C LEU A 99 5.83 12.71 5.05
N THR A 100 5.46 11.88 4.09
CA THR A 100 4.06 11.48 3.83
C THR A 100 3.88 9.97 3.93
N ILE A 101 2.66 9.50 4.21
CA ILE A 101 2.36 8.07 4.12
C ILE A 101 2.26 7.60 2.65
N ASP A 102 1.91 8.53 1.75
CA ASP A 102 1.77 8.27 0.33
C ASP A 102 3.11 8.36 -0.38
N GLY A 103 3.39 7.36 -1.23
CA GLY A 103 4.59 7.27 -2.05
C GLY A 103 4.50 6.10 -3.03
N PRO A 104 5.47 5.99 -3.96
CA PRO A 104 5.52 4.86 -4.87
C PRO A 104 5.75 3.55 -4.10
N PRO A 105 5.09 2.45 -4.50
CA PRO A 105 5.31 1.16 -3.87
C PRO A 105 6.79 0.74 -4.01
N PRO A 106 7.43 0.23 -2.95
CA PRO A 106 8.76 -0.36 -3.08
C PRO A 106 8.74 -1.56 -4.03
N GLU A 107 9.88 -1.82 -4.68
CA GLU A 107 10.04 -2.97 -5.58
C GLU A 107 9.97 -4.31 -4.84
N GLN A 108 10.37 -4.33 -3.57
CA GLN A 108 10.45 -5.54 -2.76
C GLN A 108 9.19 -5.74 -1.94
N LYS A 109 8.74 -6.99 -1.87
CA LYS A 109 7.54 -7.41 -1.14
C LYS A 109 7.91 -8.53 -0.17
N LEU A 110 7.48 -8.42 1.08
CA LEU A 110 7.69 -9.46 2.10
C LEU A 110 6.37 -10.14 2.44
N SER A 111 6.36 -11.47 2.40
CA SER A 111 5.25 -12.30 2.84
C SER A 111 5.48 -12.78 4.26
N PHE A 112 4.48 -12.63 5.13
CA PHE A 112 4.48 -13.20 6.46
C PHE A 112 3.66 -14.48 6.42
N ARG A 113 4.30 -15.63 6.64
CA ARG A 113 3.58 -16.90 6.68
C ARG A 113 2.70 -16.90 7.93
N PRO A 114 1.38 -17.12 7.84
CA PRO A 114 0.57 -17.30 9.02
C PRO A 114 1.10 -18.53 9.77
N GLU A 115 1.45 -18.37 11.05
CA GLU A 115 1.72 -19.52 11.89
C GLU A 115 0.45 -20.36 11.92
N ALA A 116 0.51 -21.57 11.37
CA ALA A 116 -0.61 -22.50 11.39
C ALA A 116 -0.99 -22.73 12.86
N SER A 117 -2.15 -22.21 13.27
CA SER A 117 -2.71 -22.48 14.59
C SER A 117 -2.83 -24.00 14.76
N LYS A 118 -2.11 -24.56 15.73
CA LYS A 118 -2.16 -25.97 16.09
C LYS A 118 -3.07 -26.16 17.28
#